data_AF-A0AA51M4T5-F1
#
_entry.id   AF-A0AA51M4T5-F1
#
_cell.length_a   1.000
_cell.length_b   1.000
_cell.length_c   1.000
_cell.angle_alpha   90.00
_cell.angle_beta   90.00
_cell.angle_gamma   90.00
#
_symmetry.space_group_name_H-M   'P 1'
#
loop_
_entity.id
_entity.type
_entity.pdbx_description
1 polymer ?
#
loop_
_entity_poly.entity_id
_entity_poly.type
_entity_poly.pdbx_seq_one_letter_code
_entity_poly.pdbx_strand_id
1 'polypeptide(L)' 'MRMMNEGADMTDPEKSYEPATCSHCDGEGCLYCNKTGTVLVTAPKTKCPQCEGIGCIYCGFTGWDKPKGKYD' A
#
# COMPACT_ATOMS: atom_id res chain seq x y z
N MET A 1 12.77 -26.09 -29.12
CA MET A 1 12.87 -24.87 -28.28
C MET A 1 11.92 -23.82 -28.82
N ARG A 2 10.73 -23.67 -28.22
CA ARG A 2 9.90 -22.47 -28.35
C ARG A 2 9.45 -22.11 -26.95
N MET A 3 10.20 -21.18 -26.38
CA MET A 3 9.82 -20.34 -25.25
C MET A 3 8.62 -19.48 -25.66
N MET A 4 7.93 -18.88 -24.66
CA MET A 4 6.77 -17.95 -24.70
C MET A 4 5.48 -18.64 -24.21
N ASN A 5 4.75 -18.18 -23.21
CA ASN A 5 4.74 -16.90 -22.49
C ASN A 5 4.02 -17.10 -21.14
N GLU A 6 4.36 -16.24 -20.19
CA GLU A 6 3.87 -16.16 -18.81
C GLU A 6 2.36 -16.37 -18.62
N GLY A 7 2.02 -17.28 -17.71
CA GLY A 7 0.68 -17.42 -17.17
C GLY A 7 0.34 -16.20 -16.31
N ALA A 8 -0.55 -15.37 -16.84
CA ALA A 8 -1.29 -14.38 -16.07
C ALA A 8 -2.13 -15.10 -15.01
N ASP A 9 -1.85 -14.84 -13.74
CA ASP A 9 -2.72 -15.21 -12.63
C ASP A 9 -3.27 -13.93 -11.97
N MET A 10 -4.54 -14.02 -11.60
CA MET A 10 -5.53 -12.95 -11.61
C MET A 10 -5.70 -12.33 -10.22
N THR A 11 -5.67 -10.99 -10.07
CA THR A 11 -6.48 -10.27 -9.06
C THR A 11 -6.63 -8.76 -9.37
N ASP A 12 -7.89 -8.34 -9.52
CA ASP A 12 -8.46 -6.98 -9.62
C ASP A 12 -8.10 -6.11 -10.87
N PRO A 13 -8.98 -6.05 -11.89
CA PRO A 13 -8.83 -5.09 -12.98
C PRO A 13 -9.04 -3.64 -12.47
N GLU A 14 -8.09 -2.75 -12.79
CA GLU A 14 -8.14 -1.28 -12.67
C GLU A 14 -7.83 -0.57 -11.34
N LYS A 15 -7.60 -1.25 -10.20
CA LYS A 15 -7.03 -0.55 -9.02
C LYS A 15 -5.53 -0.33 -9.21
N SER A 16 -5.17 0.83 -9.76
CA SER A 16 -3.79 1.31 -9.75
C SER A 16 -3.34 1.50 -8.30
N TYR A 17 -2.30 0.78 -7.89
CA TYR A 17 -1.65 1.02 -6.61
C TYR A 17 -0.42 1.88 -6.83
N GLU A 18 -0.29 2.93 -6.03
CA GLU A 18 0.87 3.80 -6.06
C GLU A 18 1.64 3.72 -4.73
N PRO A 19 2.98 3.79 -4.77
CA PRO A 19 3.77 3.87 -3.55
C PRO A 19 3.56 5.23 -2.88
N ALA A 20 3.29 5.20 -1.59
CA ALA A 20 3.17 6.36 -0.73
C ALA A 20 4.09 6.21 0.49
N THR A 21 4.77 7.29 0.88
CA THR A 21 5.62 7.30 2.07
C THR A 21 4.77 7.02 3.31
N CYS A 22 5.22 6.12 4.18
CA CYS A 22 4.49 5.83 5.41
C CYS A 22 4.48 7.08 6.31
N SER A 23 3.30 7.65 6.57
CA SER A 23 3.18 8.89 7.35
C SER A 23 3.58 8.73 8.81
N HIS A 24 3.55 7.49 9.32
CA HIS A 24 3.89 7.22 10.72
C HIS A 24 5.39 7.22 11.00
N CYS A 25 6.21 6.76 10.05
CA CYS A 25 7.66 6.75 10.19
C CYS A 25 8.37 7.69 9.22
N ASP A 26 7.63 8.46 8.43
CA ASP A 26 8.14 9.41 7.45
C ASP A 26 9.22 8.81 6.51
N GLY A 27 9.05 7.54 6.13
CA GLY A 27 10.02 6.85 5.27
C GLY A 27 11.16 6.11 5.99
N GLU A 28 11.31 6.25 7.30
CA GLU A 28 12.38 5.57 8.08
C GLU A 28 12.23 4.03 8.12
N GLY A 29 11.03 3.53 7.84
CA GLY A 29 10.71 2.11 7.88
C GLY A 29 10.30 1.59 9.27
N CYS A 30 8.99 1.40 9.48
CA CYS A 30 8.42 0.83 10.70
C CYS A 30 7.81 -0.56 10.48
N LEU A 31 7.38 -1.21 11.56
CA LEU A 31 6.72 -2.52 11.52
C LEU A 31 5.44 -2.52 10.65
N TYR A 32 4.74 -1.40 10.60
CA TYR A 32 3.50 -1.25 9.83
C TYR A 32 3.75 -1.27 8.32
N CYS A 33 4.78 -0.58 7.85
CA CYS A 33 5.20 -0.60 6.45
C CYS A 33 6.22 -1.71 6.11
N ASN A 34 6.35 -2.77 6.92
CA ASN A 34 7.38 -3.82 6.71
C ASN A 34 8.84 -3.32 6.66
N LYS A 35 9.15 -2.23 7.36
CA LYS A 35 10.49 -1.61 7.36
C LYS A 35 10.96 -1.14 5.97
N THR A 36 10.05 -0.97 5.01
CA THR A 36 10.40 -0.44 3.67
C THR A 36 10.39 1.09 3.63
N GLY A 37 9.73 1.74 4.58
CA GLY A 37 9.47 3.19 4.58
C GLY A 37 8.26 3.61 3.74
N THR A 38 7.73 2.72 2.89
CA THR A 38 6.66 3.03 1.94
C THR A 38 5.55 1.99 1.97
N VAL A 39 4.33 2.41 1.73
CA VAL A 39 3.15 1.55 1.60
C VAL A 39 2.54 1.72 0.23
N LEU A 40 2.03 0.63 -0.35
CA LEU A 40 1.25 0.71 -1.58
C LEU A 40 -0.18 1.10 -1.20
N VAL A 41 -0.76 2.08 -1.89
CA VAL A 41 -2.12 2.57 -1.62
C VAL A 41 -2.88 2.64 -2.93
N THR A 42 -4.18 2.44 -2.90
CA THR A 42 -5.01 2.61 -4.10
C THR A 42 -4.96 4.05 -4.57
N ALA A 43 -4.81 4.27 -5.88
CA ALA A 43 -4.91 5.59 -6.48
C ALA A 43 -6.38 6.06 -6.52
N PRO A 44 -6.66 7.36 -6.33
CA PRO A 44 -5.71 8.41 -5.98
C PRO A 44 -5.21 8.27 -4.53
N LYS A 45 -3.96 8.66 -4.25
CA LYS A 45 -3.38 8.62 -2.90
C LYS A 45 -4.18 9.52 -1.95
N THR A 46 -5.07 8.92 -1.18
CA THR A 46 -5.90 9.62 -0.20
C THR A 46 -5.41 9.31 1.21
N LYS A 47 -5.34 10.34 2.05
CA LYS A 47 -5.08 10.17 3.47
C LYS A 47 -6.26 9.46 4.13
N CYS A 48 -6.00 8.74 5.20
CA CYS A 48 -7.06 8.09 5.97
C CYS A 48 -8.10 9.14 6.42
N PRO A 49 -9.39 9.01 6.08
CA PRO A 49 -10.41 10.00 6.42
C PRO A 49 -10.71 10.06 7.92
N GLN A 50 -10.29 9.04 8.69
CA GLN A 50 -10.53 8.96 10.13
C GLN A 50 -9.45 9.67 10.96
N CYS A 51 -8.21 9.71 10.46
CA CYS A 51 -7.08 10.28 11.21
C CYS A 51 -6.28 11.30 10.41
N GLU A 52 -6.72 11.64 9.20
CA GLU A 52 -6.13 12.65 8.31
C GLU A 52 -4.62 12.48 8.08
N GLY A 53 -4.12 11.25 8.15
CA GLY A 53 -2.70 10.94 7.95
C GLY A 53 -1.87 10.77 9.22
N ILE A 54 -2.44 10.97 10.41
CA ILE A 54 -1.73 10.78 11.69
C ILE A 54 -1.35 9.30 11.93
N GLY A 55 -2.19 8.39 11.43
CA GLY A 55 -2.05 6.95 11.65
C GLY A 55 -2.97 6.45 12.78
N CYS A 56 -3.91 5.59 12.43
CA CYS A 56 -4.84 4.94 13.37
C CYS A 56 -4.99 3.44 13.05
N ILE A 57 -5.71 2.73 13.92
CA ILE A 57 -5.98 1.30 13.75
C ILE A 57 -6.67 0.97 12.41
N TYR A 58 -7.49 1.88 11.88
CA TYR A 58 -8.25 1.66 10.64
C TYR A 58 -7.37 1.71 9.39
N CYS A 59 -6.32 2.53 9.37
CA CYS A 59 -5.34 2.55 8.28
C CYS A 59 -4.12 1.66 8.55
N GLY A 60 -4.18 0.79 9.57
CA GLY A 60 -3.03 -0.02 9.98
C GLY A 60 -1.81 0.80 10.40
N PHE A 61 -2.05 1.98 10.99
CA PHE A 61 -1.02 2.98 11.36
C PHE A 61 -0.16 3.50 10.20
N THR A 62 -0.58 3.32 8.96
CA THR A 62 0.19 3.82 7.80
C THR A 62 -0.10 5.29 7.47
N GLY A 63 -1.27 5.80 7.89
CA GLY A 63 -1.78 7.14 7.58
C GLY A 63 -2.59 7.22 6.28
N TRP A 64 -2.67 6.14 5.50
CA TRP A 64 -3.29 6.15 4.17
C TRP A 64 -4.64 5.44 4.15
N ASP A 65 -5.52 5.85 3.25
CA ASP A 65 -6.77 5.13 2.98
C ASP A 65 -6.48 3.88 2.16
N LYS A 66 -7.05 2.75 2.55
CA LYS A 66 -6.92 1.45 1.86
C LYS A 66 -5.47 1.11 1.43
N PRO A 67 -4.52 1.06 2.38
CA PRO A 67 -3.19 0.54 2.06
C PRO A 67 -3.31 -0.93 1.63
N LYS A 68 -2.55 -1.33 0.61
CA LYS A 68 -2.48 -2.72 0.15
C LYS A 68 -2.06 -3.59 1.33
N GLY A 69 -2.94 -4.50 1.72
CA GLY A 69 -2.70 -5.44 2.79
C GLY A 69 -1.54 -6.36 2.46
N LYS A 70 -0.83 -6.82 3.48
CA LYS A 70 0.24 -7.83 3.35
C LYS A 70 -0.31 -9.23 3.01
N TYR A 71 -1.62 -9.40 3.07
CA TYR A 71 -2.35 -10.67 2.95
C TYR A 71 -3.41 -10.62 1.84
N ASP A 72 -3.24 -9.72 0.88
CA ASP A 72 -3.98 -9.77 -0.40
C ASP A 72 -3.34 -10.83 -1.31
#